data_AF-A0A849E6E4-F1
#
_entry.id   AF-A0A849E6E4-F1
#
_cell.length_a   1.000
_cell.length_b   1.000
_cell.length_c   1.000
_cell.angle_alpha   90.00
_cell.angle_beta   90.00
_cell.angle_gamma   90.00
#
_symmetry.space_group_name_H-M   'P 1'
#
loop_
_entity.id
_entity.type
_entity.pdbx_description
1 polymer ?
#
loop_
_entity_poly.entity_id
_entity_poly.type
_entity_poly.pdbx_seq_one_letter_code
_entity_poly.pdbx_strand_id
1 'polypeptide(L)'
;MVCVCFNRCSAGEPSPVCSADLLGAVILADGEQGLKDKRDAALAHYRAGRFVEAIQAQMAVVNEVGATSDESAEDQVRLAAFLFAHGDLPSAASVFGNAIKFRPDDAEALANYGVVLSRLRRLEEAHELLSRALKLAPEVPNTHDALASVSYRMKQFDDARHHGETALKLKDEAVTKTGTAHPIPDQLAQFSRDDPTLNIIAFSLWGDGEKYLKGALENARLAPEIYPDWRCRFYCDDTVPEPVRDQLVSLGAEIMMMNRVNPFDGLFWRFLPANDGRTRHFLVRDADSIINLREQAAVNEWLSSGKAFHVMRDWWTHTEVMLAGMWGGTGGVLPPLRTLLKDFKPAALANWHLDQWFLRSQVWPTVRQSCLIHDSRFQALGAKDFPAGSDLPQGHHVGQNAAVHKPTN
;
A
#
# COMPACT_ATOMS: atom_id res chain seq x y z
N MET A 1 -0.86 -1.40 -5.47
CA MET A 1 -1.87 -1.03 -4.46
C MET A 1 -3.14 -1.84 -4.48
N VAL A 2 -3.69 -2.25 -5.62
CA VAL A 2 -4.95 -2.99 -5.62
C VAL A 2 -4.75 -4.39 -5.01
N CYS A 3 -5.36 -4.61 -3.84
CA CYS A 3 -5.36 -5.83 -3.06
C CYS A 3 -6.79 -6.37 -2.90
N VAL A 4 -6.90 -7.67 -2.71
CA VAL A 4 -8.14 -8.35 -2.35
C VAL A 4 -8.47 -8.01 -0.89
N CYS A 5 -9.71 -7.58 -0.62
CA CYS A 5 -10.18 -7.28 0.74
C CYS A 5 -10.87 -8.48 1.36
N PHE A 6 -10.62 -8.70 2.65
CA PHE A 6 -11.33 -9.65 3.51
C PHE A 6 -11.58 -8.94 4.82
N ASN A 7 -12.71 -8.26 4.96
CA ASN A 7 -13.30 -7.96 6.27
C ASN A 7 -14.75 -7.49 6.09
N ARG A 8 -15.72 -8.37 6.39
CA ARG A 8 -17.06 -7.94 6.79
C ARG A 8 -16.99 -7.38 8.21
N CYS A 9 -17.47 -6.16 8.42
CA CYS A 9 -17.94 -5.73 9.73
C CYS A 9 -19.18 -6.57 10.07
N SER A 10 -19.12 -7.35 11.14
CA SER A 10 -20.23 -8.18 11.60
C SER A 10 -21.34 -7.34 12.21
N ALA A 11 -22.58 -7.51 11.73
CA ALA A 11 -23.78 -7.01 12.38
C ALA A 11 -24.84 -8.13 12.42
N GLY A 12 -25.38 -8.39 13.62
CA GLY A 12 -26.65 -9.11 13.81
C GLY A 12 -26.58 -10.41 14.60
N GLU A 13 -26.87 -10.34 15.91
CA GLU A 13 -27.28 -11.50 16.73
C GLU A 13 -28.72 -11.93 16.40
N PRO A 14 -29.11 -13.20 16.62
CA PRO A 14 -30.49 -13.55 16.92
C PRO A 14 -30.67 -14.17 18.31
N SER A 15 -31.77 -13.76 18.97
CA SER A 15 -32.27 -14.26 20.26
C SER A 15 -33.11 -15.56 20.11
N PRO A 16 -33.46 -16.26 21.22
CA PRO A 16 -33.64 -17.70 21.26
C PRO A 16 -35.08 -18.18 21.04
N VAL A 17 -35.26 -19.40 20.50
CA VAL A 17 -36.51 -20.16 20.59
C VAL A 17 -36.24 -21.62 20.99
N CYS A 18 -37.23 -22.16 21.69
CA CYS A 18 -37.23 -23.30 22.61
C CYS A 18 -37.22 -24.70 21.96
N SER A 19 -36.98 -25.67 22.83
CA SER A 19 -36.61 -27.09 22.64
C SER A 19 -37.62 -28.01 21.94
N ALA A 20 -37.11 -28.77 20.95
CA ALA A 20 -37.32 -30.21 20.76
C ALA A 20 -36.43 -30.74 19.61
N ASP A 21 -35.19 -31.16 19.91
CA ASP A 21 -34.37 -32.17 19.19
C ASP A 21 -32.90 -32.10 19.64
N LEU A 22 -32.63 -32.58 20.86
CA LEU A 22 -31.30 -32.43 21.48
C LEU A 22 -30.19 -33.25 20.81
N LEU A 23 -30.49 -34.41 20.21
CA LEU A 23 -29.46 -35.23 19.53
C LEU A 23 -29.17 -34.78 18.09
N GLY A 24 -30.19 -34.35 17.35
CA GLY A 24 -30.02 -33.77 16.01
C GLY A 24 -29.33 -32.40 16.07
N ALA A 25 -29.69 -31.57 17.05
CA ALA A 25 -29.03 -30.28 17.28
C ALA A 25 -27.58 -30.42 17.73
N VAL A 26 -27.24 -31.44 18.53
CA VAL A 26 -25.84 -31.67 18.97
C VAL A 26 -24.96 -32.17 17.82
N ILE A 27 -25.45 -33.07 16.96
CA ILE A 27 -24.66 -33.54 15.80
C ILE A 27 -24.46 -32.42 14.76
N LEU A 28 -25.49 -31.59 14.52
CA LEU A 28 -25.37 -30.43 13.64
C LEU A 28 -24.43 -29.37 14.24
N ALA A 29 -24.52 -29.11 15.55
CA ALA A 29 -23.62 -28.18 16.24
C ALA A 29 -22.16 -28.68 16.27
N ASP A 30 -21.93 -30.00 16.46
CA ASP A 30 -20.60 -30.60 16.41
C ASP A 30 -20.01 -30.55 14.99
N GLY A 31 -20.83 -30.73 13.96
CA GLY A 31 -20.45 -30.58 12.56
C GLY A 31 -20.10 -29.13 12.19
N GLU A 32 -20.93 -28.17 12.61
CA GLU A 32 -20.69 -26.74 12.42
C GLU A 32 -19.44 -26.27 13.16
N GLN A 33 -19.23 -26.76 14.39
CA GLN A 33 -18.03 -26.46 15.17
C GLN A 33 -16.78 -27.07 14.51
N GLY A 34 -16.86 -28.29 13.98
CA GLY A 34 -15.78 -28.91 13.24
C GLY A 34 -15.39 -28.16 11.96
N LEU A 35 -16.37 -27.65 11.21
CA LEU A 35 -16.13 -26.80 10.04
C LEU A 35 -15.51 -25.44 10.43
N LYS A 36 -15.99 -24.84 11.51
CA LYS A 36 -15.45 -23.60 12.05
C LYS A 36 -13.96 -23.77 12.43
N ASP A 37 -13.62 -24.83 13.14
CA ASP A 37 -12.24 -25.11 13.55
C ASP A 37 -11.32 -25.29 12.32
N LYS A 38 -11.81 -25.94 11.25
CA LYS A 38 -11.07 -26.07 9.98
C LYS A 38 -10.87 -24.73 9.27
N ARG A 39 -11.91 -23.88 9.23
CA ARG A 39 -11.82 -22.51 8.68
C ARG A 39 -10.81 -21.66 9.46
N ASP A 40 -10.83 -21.75 10.78
CA ASP A 40 -9.91 -21.04 11.66
C ASP A 40 -8.47 -21.53 11.49
N ALA A 41 -8.26 -22.84 11.34
CA ALA A 41 -6.96 -23.42 11.01
C ALA A 41 -6.44 -22.93 9.65
N ALA A 42 -7.28 -22.95 8.61
CA ALA A 42 -6.92 -22.45 7.28
C ALA A 42 -6.52 -20.97 7.33
N LEU A 43 -7.28 -20.15 8.07
CA LEU A 43 -6.98 -18.74 8.29
C LEU A 43 -5.69 -18.53 9.09
N ALA A 44 -5.37 -19.40 10.06
CA ALA A 44 -4.12 -19.34 10.80
C ALA A 44 -2.91 -19.65 9.92
N HIS A 45 -3.02 -20.65 9.02
CA HIS A 45 -1.99 -20.92 8.01
C HIS A 45 -1.80 -19.71 7.08
N TYR A 46 -2.90 -19.13 6.60
CA TYR A 46 -2.86 -17.94 5.76
C TYR A 46 -2.16 -16.78 6.46
N ARG A 47 -2.54 -16.49 7.71
CA ARG A 47 -1.95 -15.42 8.53
C ARG A 47 -0.47 -15.64 8.84
N ALA A 48 -0.01 -16.88 8.80
CA ALA A 48 1.40 -17.22 8.98
C ALA A 48 2.18 -17.24 7.65
N GLY A 49 1.57 -16.87 6.52
CA GLY A 49 2.20 -16.91 5.19
C GLY A 49 2.38 -18.32 4.63
N ARG A 50 1.83 -19.35 5.29
CA ARG A 50 1.84 -20.75 4.84
C ARG A 50 0.70 -20.98 3.85
N PHE A 51 0.84 -20.37 2.66
CA PHE A 51 -0.25 -20.29 1.68
C PHE A 51 -0.68 -21.65 1.14
N VAL A 52 0.25 -22.58 0.92
CA VAL A 52 -0.07 -23.92 0.39
C VAL A 52 -0.95 -24.68 1.39
N GLU A 53 -0.57 -24.67 2.67
CA GLU A 53 -1.33 -25.30 3.74
C GLU A 53 -2.68 -24.61 3.97
N ALA A 54 -2.73 -23.29 3.85
CA ALA A 54 -3.98 -22.53 3.92
C ALA A 54 -4.95 -22.93 2.80
N ILE A 55 -4.44 -23.03 1.56
CA ILE A 55 -5.22 -23.47 0.40
C ILE A 55 -5.73 -24.88 0.60
N GLN A 56 -4.87 -25.82 1.01
CA GLN A 56 -5.25 -27.22 1.24
C GLN A 56 -6.32 -27.35 2.32
N ALA A 57 -6.14 -26.67 3.45
CA ALA A 57 -7.12 -26.67 4.53
C ALA A 57 -8.46 -26.07 4.10
N GLN A 58 -8.44 -24.95 3.36
CA GLN A 58 -9.67 -24.31 2.89
C GLN A 58 -10.36 -25.13 1.77
N MET A 59 -9.61 -25.79 0.91
CA MET A 59 -10.17 -26.72 -0.09
C MET A 59 -10.89 -27.90 0.58
N ALA A 60 -10.36 -28.42 1.69
CA ALA A 60 -11.03 -29.48 2.44
C ALA A 60 -12.39 -29.00 2.99
N VAL A 61 -12.45 -27.77 3.52
CA VAL A 61 -13.71 -27.14 3.96
C VAL A 61 -14.70 -27.04 2.79
N VAL A 62 -14.28 -26.50 1.64
CA VAL A 62 -15.16 -26.35 0.46
C VAL A 62 -15.70 -27.71 -0.01
N ASN A 63 -14.87 -28.75 0.00
CA ASN A 63 -15.27 -30.10 -0.41
C ASN A 63 -16.27 -30.74 0.56
N GLU A 64 -16.15 -30.47 1.85
CA GLU A 64 -17.00 -31.02 2.91
C GLU A 64 -18.37 -30.33 2.97
N VAL A 65 -18.40 -29.00 2.81
CA VAL A 65 -19.66 -28.23 2.72
C VAL A 65 -20.45 -28.58 1.46
N GLY A 66 -19.75 -28.92 0.37
CA GLY A 66 -20.35 -29.28 -0.92
C GLY A 66 -20.67 -28.06 -1.80
N ALA A 67 -20.81 -28.26 -3.11
CA ALA A 67 -20.81 -27.17 -4.11
C ALA A 67 -22.13 -26.37 -4.28
N THR A 68 -23.14 -26.54 -3.41
CA THR A 68 -24.51 -26.08 -3.71
C THR A 68 -25.18 -25.24 -2.62
N SER A 69 -24.42 -24.62 -1.70
CA SER A 69 -24.97 -23.73 -0.66
C SER A 69 -24.38 -22.32 -0.71
N ASP A 70 -25.09 -21.35 -0.12
CA ASP A 70 -24.58 -19.98 0.08
C ASP A 70 -23.33 -19.95 0.99
N GLU A 71 -23.26 -20.86 1.97
CA GLU A 71 -22.08 -21.04 2.83
C GLU A 71 -20.86 -21.52 2.04
N SER A 72 -21.07 -22.44 1.09
CA SER A 72 -20.03 -22.89 0.17
C SER A 72 -19.48 -21.75 -0.69
N ALA A 73 -20.32 -20.76 -1.05
CA ALA A 73 -19.86 -19.57 -1.77
C ALA A 73 -18.89 -18.71 -0.93
N GLU A 74 -19.12 -18.57 0.38
CA GLU A 74 -18.20 -17.84 1.27
C GLU A 74 -16.85 -18.55 1.43
N ASP A 75 -16.88 -19.87 1.61
CA ASP A 75 -15.67 -20.67 1.69
C ASP A 75 -14.89 -20.68 0.36
N GLN A 76 -15.60 -20.64 -0.77
CA GLN A 76 -14.98 -20.47 -2.10
C GLN A 76 -14.35 -19.09 -2.27
N VAL A 77 -15.01 -18.01 -1.83
CA VAL A 77 -14.41 -16.66 -1.83
C VAL A 77 -13.10 -16.65 -1.03
N ARG A 78 -13.10 -17.26 0.16
CA ARG A 78 -11.90 -17.38 0.99
C ARG A 78 -10.79 -18.19 0.31
N LEU A 79 -11.14 -19.33 -0.30
CA LEU A 79 -10.19 -20.14 -1.07
C LEU A 79 -9.57 -19.35 -2.23
N ALA A 80 -10.39 -18.63 -3.00
CA ALA A 80 -9.95 -17.83 -4.14
C ALA A 80 -8.96 -16.74 -3.71
N ALA A 81 -9.14 -16.18 -2.52
CA ALA A 81 -8.22 -15.19 -1.95
C ALA A 81 -6.88 -15.78 -1.50
N PHE A 82 -6.90 -16.99 -0.94
CA PHE A 82 -5.67 -17.70 -0.60
C PHE A 82 -4.88 -18.04 -1.87
N LEU A 83 -5.57 -18.49 -2.93
CA LEU A 83 -4.99 -18.70 -4.26
C LEU A 83 -4.40 -17.40 -4.84
N PHE A 84 -5.13 -16.28 -4.74
CA PHE A 84 -4.62 -14.98 -5.17
C PHE A 84 -3.36 -14.56 -4.41
N ALA A 85 -3.35 -14.71 -3.09
CA ALA A 85 -2.18 -14.38 -2.27
C ALA A 85 -0.97 -15.28 -2.57
N HIS A 86 -1.21 -16.53 -2.93
CA HIS A 86 -0.19 -17.46 -3.41
C HIS A 86 0.33 -17.13 -4.82
N GLY A 87 -0.44 -16.36 -5.60
CA GLY A 87 -0.11 -15.98 -6.98
C GLY A 87 -0.75 -16.87 -8.06
N ASP A 88 -1.58 -17.85 -7.69
CA ASP A 88 -2.33 -18.68 -8.64
C ASP A 88 -3.59 -17.93 -9.11
N LEU A 89 -3.37 -16.94 -9.97
CA LEU A 89 -4.43 -16.10 -10.54
C LEU A 89 -5.46 -16.89 -11.37
N PRO A 90 -5.07 -17.86 -12.23
CA PRO A 90 -6.04 -18.65 -12.98
C PRO A 90 -6.99 -19.46 -12.08
N SER A 91 -6.47 -20.15 -11.07
CA SER A 91 -7.33 -20.90 -10.14
C SER A 91 -8.20 -19.96 -9.30
N ALA A 92 -7.65 -18.84 -8.81
CA ALA A 92 -8.43 -17.82 -8.10
C ALA A 92 -9.61 -17.32 -8.95
N ALA A 93 -9.38 -17.02 -10.24
CA ALA A 93 -10.43 -16.57 -11.15
C ALA A 93 -11.53 -17.62 -11.37
N SER A 94 -11.15 -18.90 -11.48
CA SER A 94 -12.10 -20.01 -11.60
C SER A 94 -12.99 -20.14 -10.36
N VAL A 95 -12.36 -20.12 -9.17
CA VAL A 95 -13.08 -20.26 -7.89
C VAL A 95 -14.00 -19.05 -7.64
N PHE A 96 -13.53 -17.82 -7.86
CA PHE A 96 -14.39 -16.63 -7.77
C PHE A 96 -15.57 -16.70 -8.74
N GLY A 97 -15.33 -17.09 -9.99
CA GLY A 97 -16.38 -17.21 -11.01
C GLY A 97 -17.48 -18.22 -10.63
N ASN A 98 -17.16 -19.24 -9.83
CA ASN A 98 -18.16 -20.14 -9.26
C ASN A 98 -18.88 -19.53 -8.06
N ALA A 99 -18.15 -18.90 -7.15
CA ALA A 99 -18.72 -18.32 -5.94
C ALA A 99 -19.78 -17.25 -6.25
N ILE A 100 -19.52 -16.37 -7.23
CA ILE A 100 -20.45 -15.29 -7.61
C ILE A 100 -21.73 -15.80 -8.30
N LYS A 101 -21.80 -17.07 -8.75
CA LYS A 101 -23.06 -17.66 -9.26
C LYS A 101 -24.09 -17.83 -8.15
N PHE A 102 -23.62 -18.12 -6.95
CA PHE A 102 -24.45 -18.28 -5.75
C PHE A 102 -24.64 -16.95 -5.01
N ARG A 103 -23.63 -16.07 -5.06
CA ARG A 103 -23.66 -14.72 -4.48
C ARG A 103 -23.47 -13.62 -5.56
N PRO A 104 -24.45 -13.41 -6.46
CA PRO A 104 -24.31 -12.46 -7.58
C PRO A 104 -24.25 -11.00 -7.14
N ASP A 105 -24.71 -10.70 -5.92
CA ASP A 105 -24.78 -9.35 -5.33
C ASP A 105 -23.83 -9.17 -4.13
N ASP A 106 -22.82 -10.04 -3.97
CA ASP A 106 -21.75 -9.81 -2.99
C ASP A 106 -20.71 -8.85 -3.57
N ALA A 107 -20.78 -7.58 -3.15
CA ALA A 107 -19.92 -6.51 -3.63
C ALA A 107 -18.42 -6.79 -3.40
N GLU A 108 -18.06 -7.40 -2.27
CA GLU A 108 -16.66 -7.72 -1.93
C GLU A 108 -16.13 -8.84 -2.84
N ALA A 109 -16.92 -9.90 -3.04
CA ALA A 109 -16.56 -10.99 -3.96
C ALA A 109 -16.43 -10.51 -5.41
N LEU A 110 -17.36 -9.67 -5.89
CA LEU A 110 -17.32 -9.06 -7.22
C LEU A 110 -16.07 -8.19 -7.39
N ALA A 111 -15.77 -7.34 -6.40
CA ALA A 111 -14.60 -6.46 -6.46
C ALA A 111 -13.31 -7.28 -6.50
N ASN A 112 -13.17 -8.24 -5.58
CA ASN A 112 -12.01 -9.12 -5.51
C ASN A 112 -11.81 -9.92 -6.81
N TYR A 113 -12.89 -10.44 -7.40
CA TYR A 113 -12.81 -11.12 -8.68
C TYR A 113 -12.36 -10.19 -9.81
N GLY A 114 -12.92 -8.98 -9.86
CA GLY A 114 -12.48 -7.94 -10.80
C GLY A 114 -10.99 -7.61 -10.67
N VAL A 115 -10.45 -7.57 -9.45
CA VAL A 115 -9.00 -7.40 -9.21
C VAL A 115 -8.21 -8.57 -9.81
N VAL A 116 -8.64 -9.82 -9.60
CA VAL A 116 -7.99 -11.01 -10.20
C VAL A 116 -8.01 -10.93 -11.72
N LEU A 117 -9.16 -10.63 -12.34
CA LEU A 117 -9.29 -10.50 -13.79
C LEU A 117 -8.41 -9.38 -14.35
N SER A 118 -8.29 -8.26 -13.64
CA SER A 118 -7.40 -7.18 -14.05
C SER A 118 -5.94 -7.65 -14.13
N ARG A 119 -5.48 -8.49 -13.17
CA ARG A 119 -4.12 -9.05 -13.17
C ARG A 119 -3.92 -10.05 -14.31
N LEU A 120 -4.97 -10.78 -14.67
CA LEU A 120 -5.03 -11.66 -15.85
C LEU A 120 -5.21 -10.91 -17.18
N ARG A 121 -5.16 -9.58 -17.20
CA ARG A 121 -5.35 -8.73 -18.41
C ARG A 121 -6.75 -8.81 -19.06
N ARG A 122 -7.74 -9.39 -18.37
CA ARG A 122 -9.15 -9.42 -18.81
C ARG A 122 -9.85 -8.14 -18.36
N LEU A 123 -9.54 -7.03 -19.03
CA LEU A 123 -9.83 -5.68 -18.53
C LEU A 123 -11.33 -5.34 -18.58
N GLU A 124 -12.01 -5.71 -19.65
CA GLU A 124 -13.43 -5.41 -19.87
C GLU A 124 -14.29 -6.12 -18.81
N GLU A 125 -14.03 -7.40 -18.57
CA GLU A 125 -14.70 -8.19 -17.54
C GLU A 125 -14.40 -7.67 -16.13
N ALA A 126 -13.14 -7.27 -15.88
CA ALA A 126 -12.76 -6.64 -14.61
C ALA A 126 -13.55 -5.34 -14.38
N HIS A 127 -13.63 -4.49 -15.41
CA HIS A 127 -14.36 -3.23 -15.35
C HIS A 127 -15.85 -3.45 -15.06
N GLU A 128 -16.49 -4.41 -15.73
CA GLU A 128 -17.91 -4.75 -15.51
C GLU A 128 -18.16 -5.20 -14.06
N LEU A 129 -17.37 -6.14 -13.55
CA LEU A 129 -17.51 -6.65 -12.18
C LEU A 129 -17.28 -5.56 -11.12
N LEU A 130 -16.24 -4.75 -11.30
CA LEU A 130 -15.94 -3.64 -10.39
C LEU A 130 -17.03 -2.57 -10.42
N SER A 131 -17.58 -2.28 -11.60
CA SER A 131 -18.70 -1.34 -11.75
C SER A 131 -19.96 -1.86 -11.05
N ARG A 132 -20.24 -3.17 -11.13
CA ARG A 132 -21.32 -3.82 -10.36
C ARG A 132 -21.07 -3.75 -8.87
N ALA A 133 -19.85 -4.03 -8.41
CA ALA A 133 -19.48 -3.91 -7.01
C ALA A 133 -19.72 -2.48 -6.47
N LEU A 134 -19.39 -1.43 -7.24
CA LEU A 134 -19.66 -0.05 -6.85
C LEU A 134 -21.15 0.30 -6.80
N LYS A 135 -22.00 -0.30 -7.66
CA LYS A 135 -23.46 -0.09 -7.57
C LYS A 135 -24.03 -0.61 -6.24
N LEU A 136 -23.45 -1.69 -5.71
CA LEU A 136 -23.86 -2.32 -4.47
C LEU A 136 -23.23 -1.64 -3.23
N ALA A 137 -21.96 -1.25 -3.34
CA ALA A 137 -21.20 -0.58 -2.29
C ALA A 137 -20.39 0.59 -2.88
N PRO A 138 -21.01 1.80 -2.98
CA PRO A 138 -20.38 2.96 -3.63
C PRO A 138 -19.16 3.52 -2.90
N GLU A 139 -19.10 3.39 -1.57
CA GLU A 139 -18.08 4.06 -0.74
C GLU A 139 -16.90 3.13 -0.38
N VAL A 140 -16.47 2.26 -1.31
CA VAL A 140 -15.36 1.33 -1.10
C VAL A 140 -14.10 1.83 -1.84
N PRO A 141 -13.11 2.45 -1.14
CA PRO A 141 -11.97 3.06 -1.81
C PRO A 141 -11.14 2.08 -2.66
N ASN A 142 -11.02 0.83 -2.23
CA ASN A 142 -10.24 -0.18 -2.94
C ASN A 142 -10.88 -0.60 -4.27
N THR A 143 -12.21 -0.51 -4.39
CA THR A 143 -12.91 -0.75 -5.66
C THR A 143 -12.68 0.41 -6.62
N HIS A 144 -12.68 1.65 -6.12
CA HIS A 144 -12.29 2.83 -6.89
C HIS A 144 -10.82 2.77 -7.34
N ASP A 145 -9.88 2.34 -6.47
CA ASP A 145 -8.48 2.11 -6.86
C ASP A 145 -8.36 1.11 -8.03
N ALA A 146 -9.12 0.02 -7.95
CA ALA A 146 -9.13 -1.01 -8.97
C ALA A 146 -9.64 -0.47 -10.31
N LEU A 147 -10.73 0.29 -10.30
CA LEU A 147 -11.27 0.93 -11.50
C LEU A 147 -10.33 1.98 -12.07
N ALA A 148 -9.69 2.81 -11.23
CA ALA A 148 -8.70 3.77 -11.70
C ALA A 148 -7.57 3.09 -12.51
N SER A 149 -7.06 1.97 -11.99
CA SER A 149 -6.05 1.15 -12.65
C SER A 149 -6.56 0.46 -13.93
N VAL A 150 -7.76 -0.11 -13.90
CA VAL A 150 -8.38 -0.80 -15.04
C VAL A 150 -8.70 0.18 -16.17
N SER A 151 -9.40 1.28 -15.87
CA SER A 151 -9.77 2.33 -16.83
C SER A 151 -8.52 2.96 -17.46
N TYR A 152 -7.45 3.21 -16.68
CA TYR A 152 -6.18 3.66 -17.23
C TYR A 152 -5.61 2.67 -18.27
N ARG A 153 -5.61 1.37 -17.95
CA ARG A 153 -5.11 0.33 -18.85
C ARG A 153 -5.98 0.15 -20.09
N MET A 154 -7.26 0.52 -20.00
CA MET A 154 -8.20 0.63 -21.11
C MET A 154 -8.11 1.97 -21.87
N LYS A 155 -7.22 2.88 -21.45
CA LYS A 155 -7.04 4.24 -22.00
C LYS A 155 -8.26 5.16 -21.80
N GLN A 156 -9.10 4.86 -20.83
CA GLN A 156 -10.23 5.68 -20.39
C GLN A 156 -9.76 6.64 -19.28
N PHE A 157 -9.11 7.73 -19.69
CA PHE A 157 -8.41 8.62 -18.76
C PHE A 157 -9.33 9.43 -17.85
N ASP A 158 -10.51 9.83 -18.33
CA ASP A 158 -11.48 10.58 -17.52
C ASP A 158 -12.06 9.69 -16.41
N ASP A 159 -12.44 8.45 -16.73
CA ASP A 159 -12.90 7.46 -15.75
C ASP A 159 -11.79 7.12 -14.74
N ALA A 160 -10.56 6.93 -15.23
CA ALA A 160 -9.41 6.66 -14.37
C ALA A 160 -9.18 7.80 -13.36
N ARG A 161 -9.30 9.05 -13.82
CA ARG A 161 -9.20 10.24 -12.97
C ARG A 161 -10.33 10.29 -11.95
N HIS A 162 -11.57 10.13 -12.40
CA HIS A 162 -12.74 10.15 -11.53
C HIS A 162 -12.63 9.13 -10.39
N HIS A 163 -12.31 7.88 -10.71
CA HIS A 163 -12.19 6.83 -9.71
C HIS A 163 -10.98 7.05 -8.79
N GLY A 164 -9.84 7.50 -9.32
CA GLY A 164 -8.66 7.78 -8.49
C GLY A 164 -8.87 8.94 -7.51
N GLU A 165 -9.49 10.04 -7.95
CA GLU A 165 -9.86 11.16 -7.09
C GLU A 165 -10.86 10.74 -6.00
N THR A 166 -11.83 9.90 -6.36
CA THR A 166 -12.82 9.38 -5.40
C THR A 166 -12.16 8.47 -4.37
N ALA A 167 -11.24 7.58 -4.78
CA ALA A 167 -10.50 6.74 -3.86
C ALA A 167 -9.69 7.57 -2.85
N LEU A 168 -9.01 8.64 -3.31
CA LEU A 168 -8.25 9.55 -2.45
C LEU A 168 -9.15 10.25 -1.43
N LYS A 169 -10.31 10.77 -1.85
CA LYS A 169 -11.29 11.42 -0.96
C LYS A 169 -11.85 10.46 0.08
N LEU A 170 -12.29 9.27 -0.33
CA LEU A 170 -12.84 8.28 0.61
C LEU A 170 -11.80 7.81 1.63
N LYS A 171 -10.54 7.61 1.22
CA LYS A 171 -9.45 7.25 2.15
C LYS A 171 -9.15 8.37 3.14
N ASP A 172 -9.13 9.61 2.66
CA ASP A 172 -8.94 10.81 3.48
C ASP A 172 -10.06 10.95 4.52
N GLU A 173 -11.31 10.84 4.09
CA GLU A 173 -12.49 10.92 4.94
C GLU A 173 -12.53 9.80 5.98
N ALA A 174 -12.23 8.56 5.59
CA ALA A 174 -12.21 7.42 6.51
C ALA A 174 -11.27 7.64 7.71
N VAL A 175 -10.09 8.26 7.47
CA VAL A 175 -9.12 8.53 8.54
C VAL A 175 -9.34 9.85 9.26
N THR A 176 -10.03 10.84 8.68
CA THR A 176 -10.48 12.00 9.49
C THR A 176 -11.42 11.61 10.62
N LYS A 177 -12.26 10.60 10.38
CA LYS A 177 -13.28 10.16 11.32
C LYS A 177 -12.70 9.35 12.48
N THR A 178 -11.55 8.71 12.27
CA THR A 178 -11.02 7.67 13.17
C THR A 178 -9.57 7.88 13.61
N GLY A 179 -8.79 8.68 12.88
CA GLY A 179 -7.37 8.89 13.13
C GLY A 179 -7.10 9.98 14.16
N THR A 180 -5.96 9.87 14.84
CA THR A 180 -5.49 10.89 15.80
C THR A 180 -4.55 11.86 15.11
N ALA A 181 -4.95 13.12 15.00
CA ALA A 181 -4.07 14.19 14.51
C ALA A 181 -3.26 14.78 15.68
N HIS A 182 -1.96 14.94 15.49
CA HIS A 182 -1.07 15.60 16.45
C HIS A 182 -0.86 17.07 16.05
N PRO A 183 -0.72 18.00 17.00
CA PRO A 183 -0.50 19.42 16.69
C PRO A 183 0.77 19.65 15.87
N ILE A 184 0.69 20.56 14.90
CA ILE A 184 1.86 21.06 14.17
C ILE A 184 2.50 22.17 15.02
N PRO A 185 3.83 22.14 15.29
CA PRO A 185 4.50 23.22 16.00
C PRO A 185 4.39 24.55 15.24
N ASP A 186 4.24 25.66 15.99
CA ASP A 186 4.17 27.01 15.40
C ASP A 186 5.44 27.40 14.64
N GLN A 187 6.59 26.86 15.08
CA GLN A 187 7.88 27.09 14.45
C GLN A 187 8.45 25.78 13.89
N LEU A 188 8.64 25.76 12.58
CA LEU A 188 9.27 24.66 11.87
C LEU A 188 10.80 24.83 11.82
N ALA A 189 11.53 23.71 11.86
CA ALA A 189 12.96 23.71 11.60
C ALA A 189 13.25 24.28 10.20
N GLN A 190 14.34 25.03 10.05
CA GLN A 190 14.70 25.69 8.79
C GLN A 190 15.55 24.79 7.90
N PHE A 191 15.31 24.81 6.59
CA PHE A 191 16.12 24.06 5.63
C PHE A 191 17.58 24.52 5.67
N SER A 192 18.53 23.58 5.64
CA SER A 192 19.96 23.90 5.76
C SER A 192 20.63 23.86 4.38
N ARG A 193 20.97 25.00 3.78
CA ARG A 193 21.72 24.99 2.51
C ARG A 193 23.22 24.72 2.70
N ASP A 194 23.74 25.03 3.88
CA ASP A 194 25.17 24.96 4.17
C ASP A 194 25.62 23.61 4.76
N ASP A 195 24.67 22.81 5.25
CA ASP A 195 24.96 21.50 5.85
C ASP A 195 23.97 20.44 5.34
N PRO A 196 24.35 19.70 4.28
CA PRO A 196 23.56 18.61 3.73
C PRO A 196 23.31 17.45 4.70
N THR A 197 24.11 17.31 5.77
CA THR A 197 23.91 16.24 6.77
C THR A 197 22.68 16.46 7.64
N LEU A 198 22.04 17.63 7.51
CA LEU A 198 20.79 17.97 8.17
C LEU A 198 19.55 17.78 7.27
N ASN A 199 19.73 17.55 5.97
CA ASN A 199 18.63 17.27 5.04
C ASN A 199 18.81 15.90 4.38
N ILE A 200 17.95 14.96 4.73
CA ILE A 200 18.18 13.54 4.45
C ILE A 200 17.26 13.02 3.35
N ILE A 201 17.84 12.42 2.30
CA ILE A 201 17.09 11.56 1.38
C ILE A 201 17.22 10.12 1.89
N ALA A 202 16.13 9.60 2.43
CA ALA A 202 16.11 8.37 3.19
C ALA A 202 15.66 7.18 2.35
N PHE A 203 16.45 6.11 2.40
CA PHE A 203 16.19 4.86 1.72
C PHE A 203 16.27 3.70 2.71
N SER A 204 15.41 2.71 2.54
CA SER A 204 15.61 1.40 3.16
C SER A 204 16.19 0.46 2.12
N LEU A 205 17.16 -0.36 2.50
CA LEU A 205 17.79 -1.33 1.61
C LEU A 205 18.08 -2.63 2.37
N TRP A 206 17.62 -3.76 1.83
CA TRP A 206 17.91 -5.08 2.39
C TRP A 206 17.88 -6.13 1.28
N GLY A 207 18.53 -7.26 1.54
CA GLY A 207 18.70 -8.34 0.58
C GLY A 207 19.66 -7.99 -0.55
N ASP A 208 19.65 -8.84 -1.57
CA ASP A 208 20.58 -8.84 -2.69
C ASP A 208 19.89 -8.57 -4.05
N GLY A 209 18.62 -8.15 -4.02
CA GLY A 209 17.83 -7.94 -5.23
C GLY A 209 18.43 -6.88 -6.15
N GLU A 210 18.92 -7.29 -7.32
CA GLU A 210 19.70 -6.46 -8.25
C GLU A 210 19.03 -5.11 -8.58
N LYS A 211 17.71 -5.11 -8.78
CA LYS A 211 16.96 -3.87 -9.06
C LYS A 211 17.08 -2.82 -7.96
N TYR A 212 17.10 -3.25 -6.69
CA TYR A 212 17.19 -2.37 -5.54
C TYR A 212 18.63 -1.91 -5.32
N LEU A 213 19.60 -2.83 -5.47
CA LEU A 213 21.01 -2.49 -5.34
C LEU A 213 21.45 -1.48 -6.40
N LYS A 214 21.10 -1.71 -7.68
CA LYS A 214 21.41 -0.77 -8.76
C LYS A 214 20.70 0.56 -8.57
N GLY A 215 19.42 0.53 -8.17
CA GLY A 215 18.66 1.74 -7.90
C GLY A 215 19.26 2.57 -6.75
N ALA A 216 19.70 1.92 -5.67
CA ALA A 216 20.35 2.58 -4.55
C ALA A 216 21.65 3.28 -4.97
N LEU A 217 22.50 2.58 -5.72
CA LEU A 217 23.76 3.13 -6.23
C LEU A 217 23.53 4.31 -7.18
N GLU A 218 22.56 4.20 -8.08
CA GLU A 218 22.27 5.28 -9.03
C GLU A 218 21.66 6.52 -8.33
N ASN A 219 20.80 6.31 -7.34
CA ASN A 219 20.31 7.40 -6.49
C ASN A 219 21.46 8.09 -5.74
N ALA A 220 22.39 7.33 -5.14
CA ALA A 220 23.55 7.90 -4.46
C ALA A 220 24.46 8.67 -5.40
N ARG A 221 24.64 8.19 -6.64
CA ARG A 221 25.44 8.84 -7.68
C ARG A 221 24.83 10.16 -8.16
N LEU A 222 23.52 10.20 -8.38
CA LEU A 222 22.80 11.37 -8.90
C LEU A 222 22.52 12.44 -7.85
N ALA A 223 22.44 12.06 -6.57
CA ALA A 223 22.01 12.97 -5.52
C ALA A 223 22.86 14.23 -5.38
N PRO A 224 24.21 14.19 -5.46
CA PRO A 224 25.01 15.41 -5.42
C PRO A 224 24.74 16.38 -6.58
N GLU A 225 24.27 15.88 -7.73
CA GLU A 225 23.95 16.70 -8.90
C GLU A 225 22.53 17.31 -8.81
N ILE A 226 21.55 16.50 -8.40
CA ILE A 226 20.13 16.89 -8.36
C ILE A 226 19.76 17.52 -7.02
N TYR A 227 20.37 17.12 -5.92
CA TYR A 227 20.06 17.58 -4.57
C TYR A 227 21.35 17.91 -3.81
N PRO A 228 22.13 18.92 -4.24
CA PRO A 228 23.43 19.25 -3.64
C PRO A 228 23.33 19.59 -2.14
N ASP A 229 22.20 20.16 -1.72
CA ASP A 229 21.92 20.53 -0.34
C ASP A 229 21.40 19.35 0.52
N TRP A 230 21.44 18.11 0.01
CA TRP A 230 20.92 16.93 0.70
C TRP A 230 21.94 15.79 0.77
N ARG A 231 21.76 14.90 1.75
CA ARG A 231 22.56 13.70 1.93
C ARG A 231 21.68 12.45 1.80
N CYS A 232 22.06 11.53 0.92
CA CYS A 232 21.46 10.20 0.91
C CYS A 232 21.85 9.44 2.18
N ARG A 233 20.86 8.84 2.85
CA ARG A 233 21.06 7.93 3.98
C ARG A 233 20.34 6.62 3.70
N PHE A 234 21.10 5.53 3.66
CA PHE A 234 20.57 4.19 3.51
C PHE A 234 20.54 3.47 4.84
N TYR A 235 19.36 3.01 5.22
CA TYR A 235 19.15 2.12 6.35
C TYR A 235 19.24 0.68 5.84
N CYS A 236 20.32 -0.02 6.21
CA CYS A 236 20.69 -1.31 5.66
C CYS A 236 20.78 -2.40 6.74
N ASP A 237 20.49 -3.65 6.41
CA ASP A 237 20.89 -4.80 7.24
C ASP A 237 22.12 -5.52 6.66
N ASP A 238 22.53 -6.62 7.30
CA ASP A 238 23.67 -7.44 6.90
C ASP A 238 23.44 -8.27 5.64
N THR A 239 22.20 -8.32 5.14
CA THR A 239 21.87 -9.03 3.90
C THR A 239 22.19 -8.22 2.64
N VAL A 240 22.48 -6.92 2.77
CA VAL A 240 23.02 -6.10 1.68
C VAL A 240 24.51 -6.42 1.48
N PRO A 241 24.97 -6.79 0.27
CA PRO A 241 26.37 -7.12 0.03
C PRO A 241 27.32 -5.99 0.47
N GLU A 242 28.38 -6.34 1.20
CA GLU A 242 29.38 -5.40 1.70
C GLU A 242 29.98 -4.50 0.60
N PRO A 243 30.36 -5.02 -0.60
CA PRO A 243 30.86 -4.16 -1.68
C PRO A 243 29.87 -3.07 -2.12
N VAL A 244 28.56 -3.34 -2.03
CA VAL A 244 27.53 -2.34 -2.36
C VAL A 244 27.46 -1.27 -1.28
N ARG A 245 27.55 -1.65 0.01
CA ARG A 245 27.57 -0.67 1.11
C ARG A 245 28.81 0.23 1.03
N ASP A 246 29.98 -0.34 0.73
CA ASP A 246 31.21 0.42 0.54
C ASP A 246 31.11 1.39 -0.64
N GLN A 247 30.51 0.96 -1.74
CA GLN A 247 30.28 1.82 -2.89
C GLN A 247 29.28 2.95 -2.58
N LEU A 248 28.24 2.70 -1.80
CA LEU A 248 27.33 3.76 -1.34
C LEU A 248 28.08 4.80 -0.49
N VAL A 249 28.96 4.37 0.41
CA VAL A 249 29.80 5.27 1.22
C VAL A 249 30.77 6.07 0.33
N SER A 250 31.40 5.44 -0.66
CA SER A 250 32.33 6.14 -1.57
C SER A 250 31.63 7.17 -2.47
N LEU A 251 30.34 6.97 -2.76
CA LEU A 251 29.45 7.95 -3.40
C LEU A 251 28.96 9.05 -2.43
N GLY A 252 29.40 9.01 -1.17
CA GLY A 252 29.04 9.99 -0.15
C GLY A 252 27.72 9.71 0.54
N ALA A 253 27.14 8.52 0.47
CA ALA A 253 25.95 8.22 1.25
C ALA A 253 26.29 7.89 2.72
N GLU A 254 25.36 8.18 3.64
CA GLU A 254 25.41 7.69 5.00
C GLU A 254 24.79 6.28 5.08
N ILE A 255 25.43 5.37 5.82
CA ILE A 255 24.89 4.02 6.07
C ILE A 255 24.50 3.89 7.55
N MET A 256 23.26 3.49 7.79
CA MET A 256 22.75 3.15 9.11
C MET A 256 22.48 1.65 9.17
N MET A 257 23.27 0.92 9.95
CA MET A 257 23.07 -0.51 10.12
C MET A 257 21.87 -0.80 11.02
N MET A 258 20.96 -1.63 10.52
CA MET A 258 19.70 -2.00 11.14
C MET A 258 19.71 -3.48 11.49
N ASN A 259 19.05 -3.80 12.61
CA ASN A 259 18.76 -5.18 12.96
C ASN A 259 17.33 -5.50 12.54
N ARG A 260 17.17 -6.44 11.60
CA ARG A 260 15.85 -6.87 11.12
C ARG A 260 15.35 -8.04 11.96
N VAL A 261 14.24 -7.83 12.68
CA VAL A 261 13.61 -8.86 13.51
C VAL A 261 12.42 -9.47 12.79
N ASN A 262 11.57 -8.63 12.18
CA ASN A 262 10.42 -9.06 11.41
C ASN A 262 10.64 -8.85 9.90
N PRO A 263 9.97 -9.64 9.04
CA PRO A 263 10.11 -9.54 7.58
C PRO A 263 9.81 -8.15 7.00
N PHE A 264 8.95 -7.37 7.67
CA PHE A 264 8.46 -6.07 7.19
C PHE A 264 9.12 -4.86 7.87
N ASP A 265 10.04 -5.06 8.83
CA ASP A 265 10.70 -3.95 9.54
C ASP A 265 11.38 -2.99 8.55
N GLY A 266 11.97 -3.54 7.48
CA GLY A 266 12.66 -2.80 6.43
C GLY A 266 11.80 -1.70 5.78
N LEU A 267 10.49 -1.90 5.67
CA LEU A 267 9.59 -0.93 5.05
C LEU A 267 9.56 0.42 5.79
N PHE A 268 9.87 0.42 7.09
CA PHE A 268 9.75 1.59 7.95
C PHE A 268 11.08 2.31 8.24
N TRP A 269 12.25 1.71 7.96
CA TRP A 269 13.52 2.30 8.38
C TRP A 269 13.79 3.68 7.77
N ARG A 270 13.40 3.87 6.51
CA ARG A 270 13.45 5.18 5.83
C ARG A 270 12.57 6.26 6.46
N PHE A 271 11.67 5.94 7.39
CA PHE A 271 10.88 6.93 8.13
C PHE A 271 11.61 7.47 9.37
N LEU A 272 12.70 6.83 9.80
CA LEU A 272 13.44 7.19 11.02
C LEU A 272 13.98 8.63 11.08
N PRO A 273 14.38 9.29 9.97
CA PRO A 273 14.81 10.69 10.03
C PRO A 273 13.73 11.64 10.57
N ALA A 274 12.45 11.27 10.51
CA ALA A 274 11.37 12.10 11.04
C ALA A 274 11.49 12.40 12.54
N ASN A 275 12.16 11.53 13.31
CA ASN A 275 12.31 11.65 14.77
C ASN A 275 13.73 11.42 15.29
N ASP A 276 14.77 11.56 14.47
CA ASP A 276 16.16 11.29 14.91
C ASP A 276 16.79 12.43 15.74
N GLY A 277 16.08 13.56 15.89
CA GLY A 277 16.51 14.73 16.67
C GLY A 277 17.57 15.62 16.01
N ARG A 278 18.10 15.21 14.84
CA ARG A 278 19.14 15.96 14.11
C ARG A 278 18.63 16.46 12.76
N THR A 279 17.85 15.65 12.07
CA THR A 279 17.36 15.93 10.72
C THR A 279 16.40 17.12 10.75
N ARG A 280 16.67 18.12 9.92
CA ARG A 280 15.79 19.29 9.75
C ARG A 280 14.73 19.03 8.68
N HIS A 281 15.13 18.43 7.57
CA HIS A 281 14.23 18.04 6.49
C HIS A 281 14.55 16.64 6.01
N PHE A 282 13.54 15.90 5.60
CA PHE A 282 13.73 14.57 5.04
C PHE A 282 12.85 14.35 3.81
N LEU A 283 13.36 13.56 2.87
CA LEU A 283 12.61 12.94 1.79
C LEU A 283 12.66 11.43 2.01
N VAL A 284 11.56 10.75 1.71
CA VAL A 284 11.48 9.30 1.81
C VAL A 284 11.30 8.72 0.41
N ARG A 285 12.18 7.79 0.05
CA ARG A 285 12.24 7.22 -1.31
C ARG A 285 12.30 5.70 -1.31
N ASP A 286 11.75 5.11 -2.37
CA ASP A 286 12.02 3.71 -2.74
C ASP A 286 13.38 3.63 -3.44
N ALA A 287 14.19 2.63 -3.09
CA ALA A 287 15.55 2.48 -3.65
C ALA A 287 15.53 2.22 -5.17
N ASP A 288 14.45 1.63 -5.71
CA ASP A 288 14.28 1.37 -7.14
C ASP A 288 13.60 2.51 -7.92
N SER A 289 13.37 3.66 -7.27
CA SER A 289 12.80 4.87 -7.88
C SER A 289 13.85 5.97 -8.00
N ILE A 290 14.43 6.13 -9.19
CA ILE A 290 15.53 7.08 -9.43
C ILE A 290 15.06 8.54 -9.30
N ILE A 291 15.80 9.31 -8.52
CA ILE A 291 15.62 10.76 -8.39
C ILE A 291 15.80 11.50 -9.70
N ASN A 292 15.02 12.55 -9.92
CA ASN A 292 15.02 13.32 -11.17
C ASN A 292 14.66 14.80 -10.94
N LEU A 293 14.79 15.63 -11.99
CA LEU A 293 14.55 17.07 -11.90
C LEU A 293 13.06 17.43 -11.67
N ARG A 294 12.11 16.55 -12.01
CA ARG A 294 10.68 16.78 -11.75
C ARG A 294 10.37 16.78 -10.27
N GLU A 295 10.88 15.78 -9.55
CA GLU A 295 10.72 15.76 -8.09
C GLU A 295 11.50 16.88 -7.41
N GLN A 296 12.70 17.22 -7.88
CA GLN A 296 13.49 18.32 -7.34
C GLN A 296 12.74 19.65 -7.43
N ALA A 297 12.10 19.93 -8.58
CA ALA A 297 11.30 21.13 -8.75
C ALA A 297 10.13 21.17 -7.74
N ALA A 298 9.40 20.07 -7.57
CA ALA A 298 8.31 19.98 -6.59
C ALA A 298 8.79 20.13 -5.14
N VAL A 299 9.95 19.56 -4.79
CA VAL A 299 10.58 19.70 -3.48
C VAL A 299 10.99 21.16 -3.23
N ASN A 300 11.60 21.84 -4.21
CA ASN A 300 11.97 23.25 -4.08
C ASN A 300 10.76 24.16 -3.86
N GLU A 301 9.64 23.86 -4.53
CA GLU A 301 8.39 24.57 -4.31
C GLU A 301 7.84 24.31 -2.90
N TRP A 302 7.90 23.06 -2.41
CA TRP A 302 7.54 22.73 -1.03
C TRP A 302 8.39 23.49 0.00
N LEU A 303 9.72 23.50 -0.14
CA LEU A 303 10.61 24.22 0.76
C LEU A 303 10.29 25.72 0.83
N SER A 304 9.70 26.28 -0.24
CA SER A 304 9.30 27.69 -0.31
C SER A 304 7.87 27.95 0.19
N SER A 305 7.08 26.91 0.46
CA SER A 305 5.65 27.02 0.76
C SER A 305 5.31 27.27 2.24
N GLY A 306 6.28 27.05 3.15
CA GLY A 306 6.06 27.08 4.59
C GLY A 306 5.25 25.88 5.14
N LYS A 307 4.92 24.89 4.31
CA LYS A 307 4.24 23.65 4.75
C LYS A 307 5.23 22.71 5.43
N ALA A 308 4.79 22.03 6.48
CA ALA A 308 5.63 21.07 7.21
C ALA A 308 5.90 19.79 6.41
N PHE A 309 5.03 19.45 5.45
CA PHE A 309 5.10 18.20 4.71
C PHE A 309 4.86 18.37 3.22
N HIS A 310 5.33 17.38 2.45
CA HIS A 310 5.13 17.26 1.02
C HIS A 310 4.75 15.85 0.63
N VAL A 311 3.77 15.72 -0.26
CA VAL A 311 3.37 14.45 -0.88
C VAL A 311 3.36 14.61 -2.39
N MET A 312 3.80 13.58 -3.10
CA MET A 312 3.81 13.52 -4.56
C MET A 312 3.03 12.32 -5.08
N ARG A 313 2.28 12.50 -6.17
CA ARG A 313 1.57 11.45 -6.90
C ARG A 313 1.65 11.72 -8.41
N ASP A 314 2.44 10.92 -9.13
CA ASP A 314 2.71 11.21 -10.55
C ASP A 314 2.18 10.14 -11.54
N TRP A 315 1.31 9.23 -11.10
CA TRP A 315 0.85 8.10 -11.93
C TRP A 315 -0.57 7.63 -11.64
N TRP A 316 -1.19 6.96 -12.60
CA TRP A 316 -2.60 6.53 -12.56
C TRP A 316 -2.93 5.49 -11.48
N THR A 317 -1.92 4.85 -10.89
CA THR A 317 -2.10 3.94 -9.75
C THR A 317 -1.71 4.56 -8.42
N HIS A 318 -1.34 5.84 -8.40
CA HIS A 318 -0.96 6.59 -7.20
C HIS A 318 -2.20 7.12 -6.49
N THR A 319 -3.07 6.20 -6.06
CA THR A 319 -4.36 6.52 -5.44
C THR A 319 -4.34 6.37 -3.92
N GLU A 320 -3.15 6.45 -3.30
CA GLU A 320 -3.02 6.56 -1.83
C GLU A 320 -2.93 8.01 -1.40
N VAL A 321 -3.47 8.34 -0.23
CA VAL A 321 -3.32 9.68 0.34
C VAL A 321 -1.84 10.02 0.58
N MET A 322 -1.03 9.01 0.87
CA MET A 322 0.40 9.14 1.14
C MET A 322 1.16 7.87 0.69
N LEU A 323 1.90 7.97 -0.41
CA LEU A 323 2.75 6.88 -0.92
C LEU A 323 4.04 6.77 -0.12
N ALA A 324 4.47 5.55 0.21
CA ALA A 324 5.56 5.34 1.16
C ALA A 324 6.92 5.85 0.69
N GLY A 325 7.19 5.85 -0.62
CA GLY A 325 8.43 6.36 -1.22
C GLY A 325 8.29 7.71 -1.93
N MET A 326 7.22 8.48 -1.69
CA MET A 326 6.97 9.76 -2.38
C MET A 326 6.46 10.86 -1.45
N TRP A 327 7.16 11.06 -0.32
CA TRP A 327 6.82 12.12 0.62
C TRP A 327 8.05 12.67 1.34
N GLY A 328 7.90 13.85 1.93
CA GLY A 328 8.91 14.50 2.74
C GLY A 328 8.31 15.32 3.87
N GLY A 329 9.15 15.73 4.81
CA GLY A 329 8.71 16.52 5.96
C GLY A 329 9.83 17.25 6.68
N THR A 330 9.43 18.16 7.55
CA THR A 330 10.29 18.79 8.55
C THR A 330 10.47 17.82 9.72
N GLY A 331 11.72 17.57 10.13
CA GLY A 331 12.04 16.68 11.25
C GLY A 331 11.50 17.22 12.58
N GLY A 332 11.12 16.30 13.46
CA GLY A 332 10.59 16.62 14.79
C GLY A 332 9.12 17.07 14.84
N VAL A 333 8.45 17.21 13.69
CA VAL A 333 7.02 17.58 13.65
C VAL A 333 6.11 16.39 13.96
N LEU A 334 6.43 15.21 13.42
CA LEU A 334 5.64 13.99 13.67
C LEU A 334 5.87 13.49 15.10
N PRO A 335 4.85 12.88 15.75
CA PRO A 335 5.06 12.12 16.98
C PRO A 335 6.07 10.98 16.73
N PRO A 336 6.62 10.35 17.79
CA PRO A 336 7.54 9.24 17.64
C PRO A 336 6.95 8.08 16.82
N LEU A 337 7.38 7.93 15.56
CA LEU A 337 6.84 6.94 14.63
C LEU A 337 7.03 5.50 15.11
N ARG A 338 8.09 5.24 15.88
CA ARG A 338 8.31 3.93 16.54
C ARG A 338 7.20 3.57 17.52
N THR A 339 6.67 4.55 18.25
CA THR A 339 5.55 4.35 19.17
C THR A 339 4.27 4.07 18.40
N LEU A 340 3.97 4.90 17.39
CA LEU A 340 2.80 4.67 16.53
C LEU A 340 2.85 3.29 15.85
N LEU A 341 4.03 2.86 15.39
CA LEU A 341 4.21 1.58 14.72
C LEU A 341 3.98 0.40 15.68
N LYS A 342 4.36 0.54 16.95
CA LYS A 342 4.11 -0.49 17.98
C LYS A 342 2.61 -0.69 18.24
N ASP A 343 1.84 0.38 18.19
CA ASP A 343 0.40 0.35 18.45
C ASP A 343 -0.42 0.05 17.18
N PHE A 344 0.22 0.11 16.00
CA PHE A 344 -0.42 -0.12 14.72
C PHE A 344 -0.83 -1.59 14.53
N LYS A 345 -2.13 -1.80 14.32
CA LYS A 345 -2.73 -3.11 14.02
C LYS A 345 -3.35 -3.05 12.62
N PRO A 346 -2.73 -3.64 11.58
CA PRO A 346 -3.30 -3.62 10.24
C PRO A 346 -4.61 -4.43 10.21
N ALA A 347 -5.60 -3.92 9.48
CA ALA A 347 -6.90 -4.59 9.34
C ALA A 347 -6.81 -5.89 8.51
N ALA A 348 -5.79 -6.00 7.66
CA ALA A 348 -5.54 -7.15 6.80
C ALA A 348 -4.15 -7.74 7.08
N LEU A 349 -3.91 -8.94 6.55
CA LEU A 349 -2.61 -9.60 6.68
C LEU A 349 -1.49 -8.69 6.13
N ALA A 350 -0.44 -8.53 6.94
CA ALA A 350 0.72 -7.73 6.60
C ALA A 350 1.32 -8.19 5.26
N ASN A 351 1.57 -7.21 4.40
CA ASN A 351 2.22 -7.41 3.10
C ASN A 351 3.06 -6.17 2.77
N TRP A 352 3.60 -6.10 1.56
CA TRP A 352 4.47 -5.01 1.10
C TRP A 352 3.84 -3.61 1.08
N HIS A 353 2.53 -3.47 1.32
CA HIS A 353 1.83 -2.18 1.45
C HIS A 353 1.60 -1.76 2.91
N LEU A 354 2.16 -2.51 3.88
CA LEU A 354 1.96 -2.26 5.31
C LEU A 354 2.40 -0.84 5.71
N ASP A 355 3.47 -0.33 5.10
CA ASP A 355 3.95 1.02 5.29
C ASP A 355 2.94 2.08 4.82
N GLN A 356 2.30 1.89 3.68
CA GLN A 356 1.26 2.80 3.21
C GLN A 356 0.00 2.75 4.09
N TRP A 357 -0.38 1.58 4.60
CA TRP A 357 -1.50 1.46 5.54
C TRP A 357 -1.20 2.16 6.86
N PHE A 358 0.03 2.03 7.36
CA PHE A 358 0.52 2.77 8.51
C PHE A 358 0.50 4.26 8.25
N LEU A 359 1.05 4.73 7.12
CA LEU A 359 1.07 6.14 6.76
C LEU A 359 -0.35 6.71 6.69
N ARG A 360 -1.27 6.05 5.97
CA ARG A 360 -2.66 6.49 5.88
C ARG A 360 -3.35 6.58 7.24
N SER A 361 -3.19 5.57 8.10
CA SER A 361 -3.98 5.50 9.35
C SER A 361 -3.36 6.27 10.52
N GLN A 362 -2.03 6.28 10.63
CA GLN A 362 -1.32 6.82 11.81
C GLN A 362 -0.64 8.16 11.54
N VAL A 363 -0.26 8.45 10.29
CA VAL A 363 0.61 9.60 9.96
C VAL A 363 -0.17 10.69 9.20
N TRP A 364 -0.98 10.30 8.23
CA TRP A 364 -1.77 11.20 7.39
C TRP A 364 -2.68 12.16 8.18
N PRO A 365 -3.37 11.74 9.27
CA PRO A 365 -4.17 12.67 10.09
C PRO A 365 -3.37 13.88 10.59
N THR A 366 -2.07 13.69 10.87
CA THR A 366 -1.18 14.78 11.25
C THR A 366 -0.68 15.55 10.02
N VAL A 367 -0.17 14.83 9.02
CA VAL A 367 0.45 15.41 7.81
C VAL A 367 -0.48 16.37 7.08
N ARG A 368 -1.74 15.99 6.88
CA ARG A 368 -2.74 16.78 6.14
C ARG A 368 -2.96 18.21 6.66
N GLN A 369 -2.64 18.48 7.93
CA GLN A 369 -2.82 19.80 8.54
C GLN A 369 -1.87 20.84 7.94
N SER A 370 -0.71 20.43 7.42
CA SER A 370 0.29 21.31 6.83
C SER A 370 1.07 20.58 5.73
N CYS A 371 0.39 20.26 4.63
CA CYS A 371 0.98 19.54 3.50
C CYS A 371 0.84 20.34 2.19
N LEU A 372 1.91 20.38 1.40
CA LEU A 372 1.83 20.70 -0.03
C LEU A 372 1.72 19.39 -0.82
N ILE A 373 0.77 19.30 -1.74
CA ILE A 373 0.57 18.07 -2.53
C ILE A 373 0.73 18.37 -4.01
N HIS A 374 1.65 17.63 -4.64
CA HIS A 374 1.84 17.64 -6.08
C HIS A 374 1.23 16.38 -6.68
N ASP A 375 0.30 16.53 -7.62
CA ASP A 375 -0.38 15.43 -8.28
C ASP A 375 -0.59 15.74 -9.77
N SER A 376 -0.11 14.86 -10.66
CA SER A 376 -0.26 15.07 -12.11
C SER A 376 -1.48 14.41 -12.73
N ARG A 377 -2.22 13.60 -11.94
CA ARG A 377 -3.34 12.78 -12.43
C ARG A 377 -4.65 13.10 -11.75
N PHE A 378 -4.62 13.40 -10.46
CA PHE A 378 -5.80 13.53 -9.61
C PHE A 378 -5.84 14.89 -8.92
N GLN A 379 -6.90 15.67 -9.18
CA GLN A 379 -7.10 16.98 -8.56
C GLN A 379 -7.90 16.83 -7.26
N ALA A 380 -7.36 16.03 -6.33
CA ALA A 380 -7.98 15.73 -5.04
C ALA A 380 -7.16 16.29 -3.85
N LEU A 381 -7.83 16.56 -2.73
CA LEU A 381 -7.21 16.95 -1.46
C LEU A 381 -6.39 18.27 -1.54
N GLY A 382 -6.76 19.19 -2.44
CA GLY A 382 -6.04 20.44 -2.64
C GLY A 382 -4.70 20.29 -3.36
N ALA A 383 -4.51 19.18 -4.08
CA ALA A 383 -3.34 18.98 -4.91
C ALA A 383 -3.23 20.01 -6.04
N LYS A 384 -2.00 20.22 -6.51
CA LYS A 384 -1.67 21.02 -7.67
C LYS A 384 -0.74 20.24 -8.61
N ASP A 385 -0.63 20.70 -9.85
CA ASP A 385 0.30 20.12 -10.81
C ASP A 385 1.76 20.34 -10.40
N PHE A 386 2.64 19.46 -10.87
CA PHE A 386 4.10 19.62 -10.78
C PHE A 386 4.55 20.94 -11.42
N PRO A 387 5.64 21.57 -10.95
CA PRO A 387 6.09 22.85 -11.48
C PRO A 387 6.32 22.82 -12.99
N ALA A 388 5.94 23.89 -13.68
CA ALA A 388 6.05 23.99 -15.14
C ALA A 388 7.50 23.82 -15.62
N GLY A 389 7.68 23.14 -16.76
CA GLY A 389 9.01 22.88 -17.34
C GLY A 389 9.76 21.72 -16.69
N SER A 390 9.14 21.02 -15.75
CA SER A 390 9.70 19.83 -15.07
C SER A 390 9.15 18.52 -15.63
N ASP A 391 8.63 18.52 -16.85
CA ASP A 391 8.02 17.34 -17.46
C ASP A 391 9.03 16.24 -17.77
N LEU A 392 8.65 15.01 -17.43
CA LEU A 392 9.40 13.82 -17.81
C LEU A 392 8.96 13.34 -19.20
N PRO A 393 9.82 12.58 -19.92
CA PRO A 393 9.43 11.98 -21.20
C PRO A 393 8.16 11.14 -21.07
N GLN A 394 7.42 11.01 -22.17
CA GLN A 394 6.14 10.30 -22.17
C GLN A 394 6.28 8.89 -21.60
N GLY A 395 5.38 8.52 -20.67
CA GLY A 395 5.39 7.23 -19.99
C GLY A 395 6.25 7.18 -18.73
N HIS A 396 7.07 8.21 -18.48
CA HIS A 396 7.85 8.32 -17.26
C HIS A 396 7.13 9.15 -16.18
N HIS A 397 7.39 8.82 -14.92
CA HIS A 397 6.82 9.47 -13.75
C HIS A 397 7.75 9.39 -12.53
N VAL A 398 7.57 10.30 -11.57
CA VAL A 398 8.23 10.20 -10.26
C VAL A 398 7.72 8.96 -9.52
N GLY A 399 8.63 8.20 -8.89
CA GLY A 399 8.30 6.96 -8.18
C GLY A 399 8.18 5.72 -9.07
N GLN A 400 8.55 5.83 -10.35
CA GLN A 400 8.58 4.69 -11.26
C GLN A 400 9.69 3.70 -10.92
N ASN A 401 9.43 2.40 -11.13
CA ASN A 401 10.47 1.38 -11.02
C ASN A 401 11.44 1.44 -12.21
N ALA A 402 12.71 1.72 -11.92
CA ALA A 402 13.78 1.87 -12.91
C ALA A 402 14.05 0.61 -13.75
N ALA A 403 13.76 -0.58 -13.22
CA ALA A 403 14.00 -1.85 -13.92
C ALA A 403 12.91 -2.18 -14.96
N VAL A 404 11.75 -1.53 -14.90
CA VAL A 404 10.60 -1.82 -15.78
C VAL A 404 10.63 -0.99 -17.07
N HIS A 405 11.25 0.19 -17.05
CA HIS A 405 11.34 1.09 -18.20
C HIS A 405 12.81 1.26 -18.59
N LYS A 406 13.30 0.38 -19.46
CA LYS A 406 14.57 0.65 -20.16
C LYS A 406 14.38 1.92 -20.99
N PRO A 407 15.34 2.86 -21.01
CA PRO A 407 15.28 3.96 -21.94
C PRO A 407 15.13 3.39 -23.35
N THR A 408 14.12 3.83 -24.09
CA THR A 408 14.09 3.64 -25.53
C THR A 408 15.28 4.42 -26.09
N ASN A 409 16.27 3.71 -26.62
CA ASN A 409 17.42 4.28 -27.31
C ASN A 409 17.01 5.26 -28.40
#